data_AF-A0A963ZQG2-F1
#
_entry.id   AF-A0A963ZQG2-F1
#
_cell.length_a   1.000
_cell.length_b   1.000
_cell.length_c   1.000
_cell.angle_alpha   90.00
_cell.angle_beta   90.00
_cell.angle_gamma   90.00
#
_symmetry.space_group_name_H-M   'P 1'
#
loop_
_entity.id
_entity.type
_entity.pdbx_description
1 polymer ?
#
loop_
_entity_poly.entity_id
_entity_poly.type
_entity_poly.pdbx_seq_one_letter_code
_entity_poly.pdbx_strand_id
1 'polypeptide(L)'
;MNKIKLYQLESSLKRFIAMFVIVLTIGVSLGLYYLYYTTSYSKNKIEQRYGETKEIVEEDFGIQENRGKSFSEILMTVHNHIIGFSIFFFIIGILFYFNSVISGNLKNIILFEPMFSIAISFGSILGMKLVSNYLIYLVIVSASLMYFSFYFMVSIILYELLFKENS
;
A
#
# COMPACT_ATOMS: atom_id res chain seq x y z
N MET A 1 18.45 13.15 -25.22
CA MET A 1 18.67 12.39 -23.97
C MET A 1 18.10 10.99 -24.16
N ASN A 2 18.94 9.95 -24.17
CA ASN A 2 18.49 8.57 -24.27
C ASN A 2 17.61 8.24 -23.06
N LYS A 3 16.31 8.02 -23.31
CA LYS A 3 15.37 7.60 -22.27
C LYS A 3 15.54 6.10 -22.09
N ILE A 4 16.33 5.69 -21.11
CA ILE A 4 16.51 4.27 -20.73
C ILE A 4 15.13 3.65 -20.52
N LYS A 5 14.90 2.46 -21.08
CA LYS A 5 13.67 1.66 -20.89
C LYS A 5 13.97 0.35 -20.20
N LEU A 6 12.98 -0.19 -19.47
CA LEU A 6 13.13 -1.45 -18.75
C LEU A 6 13.51 -2.62 -19.66
N TYR A 7 12.89 -2.73 -20.84
CA TYR A 7 13.18 -3.82 -21.78
C TYR A 7 14.64 -3.81 -22.27
N GLN A 8 15.22 -2.61 -22.39
CA GLN A 8 16.59 -2.35 -22.88
C GLN A 8 17.70 -2.72 -21.89
N LEU A 9 17.36 -3.07 -20.64
CA LEU A 9 18.34 -3.47 -19.65
C LEU A 9 19.01 -4.80 -20.02
N GLU A 10 20.23 -5.00 -19.52
CA GLU A 10 20.97 -6.26 -19.66
C GLU A 10 20.23 -7.42 -19.00
N SER A 11 20.34 -8.62 -19.57
CA SER A 11 19.51 -9.77 -19.21
C SER A 11 19.61 -10.16 -17.74
N SER A 12 20.79 -10.06 -17.14
CA SER A 12 20.99 -10.37 -15.71
C SER A 12 20.24 -9.38 -14.83
N LEU A 13 20.36 -8.08 -15.12
CA LEU A 13 19.63 -7.03 -14.40
C LEU A 13 18.11 -7.15 -14.55
N LYS A 14 17.61 -7.49 -15.75
CA LYS A 14 16.17 -7.72 -15.97
C LYS A 14 15.63 -8.82 -15.09
N ARG A 15 16.32 -9.97 -15.04
CA ARG A 15 15.93 -11.12 -14.22
C ARG A 15 15.96 -10.78 -12.73
N PHE A 16 16.99 -10.06 -12.30
CA PHE A 16 17.10 -9.62 -10.90
C PHE A 16 15.93 -8.72 -10.49
N ILE A 17 15.61 -7.69 -11.31
CA ILE A 17 14.47 -6.80 -11.04
C ILE A 17 13.15 -7.58 -11.08
N ALA A 18 12.97 -8.50 -12.04
CA ALA A 18 11.77 -9.32 -12.11
C ALA A 18 11.58 -10.18 -10.86
N MET A 19 12.64 -10.85 -10.37
CA MET A 19 12.58 -11.62 -9.12
C MET A 19 12.25 -10.73 -7.93
N PHE A 20 12.89 -9.56 -7.83
CA PHE A 20 12.60 -8.58 -6.79
C PHE A 20 11.12 -8.19 -6.79
N VAL A 21 10.56 -7.84 -7.95
CA VAL A 21 9.16 -7.44 -8.08
C VAL A 21 8.20 -8.59 -7.76
N ILE A 22 8.53 -9.83 -8.16
CA ILE A 22 7.74 -11.02 -7.80
C ILE A 22 7.71 -11.23 -6.28
N VAL A 23 8.87 -11.20 -5.62
CA VAL A 23 8.97 -11.37 -4.17
C VAL A 23 8.21 -10.26 -3.43
N LEU A 24 8.31 -9.01 -3.89
CA LEU A 24 7.51 -7.91 -3.34
C LEU A 24 6.00 -8.14 -3.50
N THR A 25 5.58 -8.65 -4.66
CA THR A 25 4.17 -8.95 -4.93
C THR A 25 3.64 -10.02 -3.99
N ILE A 26 4.43 -11.06 -3.70
CA ILE A 26 4.10 -12.07 -2.69
C ILE A 26 3.95 -11.42 -1.32
N GLY A 27 4.91 -10.57 -0.92
CA GLY A 27 4.87 -9.86 0.37
C GLY A 27 3.62 -9.00 0.55
N VAL A 28 3.26 -8.20 -0.46
CA VAL A 28 2.03 -7.38 -0.44
C VAL A 28 0.78 -8.25 -0.37
N SER A 29 0.74 -9.33 -1.15
CA SER A 29 -0.41 -10.25 -1.17
C SER A 29 -0.60 -10.95 0.19
N LEU A 30 0.50 -11.35 0.86
CA LEU A 30 0.45 -11.88 2.22
C LEU A 30 -0.02 -10.83 3.22
N GLY A 31 0.41 -9.57 3.08
CA GLY A 31 -0.08 -8.46 3.90
C GLY A 31 -1.60 -8.24 3.75
N LEU A 32 -2.11 -8.29 2.52
CA LEU A 32 -3.54 -8.24 2.23
C LEU A 32 -4.30 -9.45 2.80
N TYR A 33 -3.72 -10.64 2.69
CA TYR A 33 -4.30 -11.85 3.27
C TYR A 33 -4.34 -11.78 4.80
N TYR A 34 -3.30 -11.26 5.45
CA TYR A 34 -3.30 -11.01 6.89
C TYR A 34 -4.39 -10.01 7.29
N LEU A 35 -4.57 -8.94 6.51
CA LEU A 35 -5.66 -7.98 6.72
C LEU A 35 -7.02 -8.67 6.59
N TYR A 36 -7.22 -9.51 5.58
CA TYR A 36 -8.42 -10.32 5.44
C TYR A 36 -8.63 -11.27 6.62
N TYR A 37 -7.59 -11.99 7.03
CA TYR A 37 -7.67 -12.97 8.11
C TYR A 37 -8.06 -12.31 9.44
N THR A 38 -7.52 -11.12 9.72
CA THR A 38 -7.76 -10.40 10.98
C THR A 38 -9.04 -9.57 10.99
N THR A 39 -9.40 -8.95 9.86
CA THR A 39 -10.54 -8.02 9.79
C THR A 39 -11.73 -8.57 9.01
N SER A 40 -11.55 -9.62 8.23
CA SER A 40 -12.52 -10.10 7.24
C SER A 40 -13.01 -9.00 6.29
N TYR A 41 -12.20 -7.95 6.11
CA TYR A 41 -12.58 -6.67 5.50
C TYR A 41 -13.86 -6.03 6.09
N SER A 42 -14.20 -6.37 7.34
CA SER A 42 -15.35 -5.84 8.04
C SER A 42 -15.08 -4.42 8.55
N LYS A 43 -15.94 -3.49 8.11
CA LYS A 43 -15.95 -2.09 8.55
C LYS A 43 -15.93 -1.99 10.08
N ASN A 44 -16.78 -2.77 10.75
CA ASN A 44 -16.95 -2.71 12.21
C ASN A 44 -15.67 -3.11 12.97
N LYS A 45 -14.89 -4.08 12.45
CA LYS A 45 -13.62 -4.49 13.06
C LYS A 45 -12.51 -3.45 12.86
N ILE A 46 -12.52 -2.73 11.73
CA ILE A 46 -11.59 -1.63 11.47
C ILE A 46 -11.92 -0.43 12.37
N GLU A 47 -13.21 -0.09 12.50
CA GLU A 47 -13.70 0.92 13.45
C GLU A 47 -13.34 0.55 14.90
N GLN A 48 -13.54 -0.70 15.32
CA GLN A 48 -13.17 -1.14 16.67
C GLN A 48 -11.65 -1.05 16.94
N ARG A 49 -10.82 -1.29 15.91
CA ARG A 49 -9.35 -1.30 16.05
C ARG A 49 -8.72 0.09 16.06
N TYR A 50 -9.28 1.04 15.29
CA TYR A 50 -8.68 2.37 15.05
C TYR A 50 -9.56 3.56 15.46
N GLY A 51 -10.84 3.35 15.72
CA GLY A 51 -11.80 4.39 16.05
C GLY A 51 -11.72 4.88 17.50
N GLU A 52 -12.67 5.74 17.84
CA GLU A 52 -12.85 6.24 19.20
C GLU A 52 -13.18 5.10 20.16
N THR A 53 -12.29 4.89 21.15
CA THR A 53 -12.57 4.00 22.26
C THR A 53 -13.50 4.77 23.19
N LYS A 54 -14.79 4.42 23.27
CA LYS A 54 -15.52 4.69 24.52
C LYS A 54 -14.82 3.86 25.57
N GLU A 55 -14.26 4.48 26.62
CA GLU A 55 -13.71 3.74 27.75
C GLU A 55 -14.83 2.87 28.34
N ILE A 56 -14.85 1.59 27.98
CA ILE A 56 -15.71 0.61 28.62
C ILE A 56 -14.94 0.19 29.86
N VAL A 57 -15.30 0.77 31.01
CA VAL A 57 -14.88 0.29 32.33
C VAL A 57 -15.70 -0.96 32.60
N GLU A 58 -15.22 -2.14 32.22
CA GLU A 58 -15.66 -3.39 32.83
C GLU A 58 -14.49 -4.39 32.97
N GLU A 59 -14.31 -4.82 34.22
CA GLU A 59 -13.44 -5.90 34.67
C GLU A 59 -13.96 -7.25 34.16
N ASP A 60 -13.18 -7.96 33.33
CA ASP A 60 -13.09 -9.43 33.42
C ASP A 60 -11.85 -9.97 32.70
N PHE A 61 -11.23 -10.98 33.29
CA PHE A 61 -10.00 -11.62 32.84
C PHE A 61 -10.27 -12.59 31.69
N GLY A 62 -10.08 -12.14 30.46
CA GLY A 62 -9.96 -13.03 29.30
C GLY A 62 -10.15 -12.31 27.97
N ILE A 63 -9.16 -12.39 27.08
CA ILE A 63 -9.13 -11.80 25.72
C ILE A 63 -8.70 -10.31 25.69
N GLN A 64 -7.39 -10.09 25.81
CA GLN A 64 -6.77 -8.76 25.62
C GLN A 64 -6.73 -8.27 24.16
N GLU A 65 -7.23 -9.03 23.19
CA GLU A 65 -7.12 -8.69 21.75
C GLU A 65 -8.18 -7.68 21.26
N ASN A 66 -9.16 -7.34 22.11
CA ASN A 66 -10.32 -6.49 21.77
C ASN A 66 -10.25 -5.04 22.29
N ARG A 67 -9.14 -4.63 22.93
CA ARG A 67 -8.95 -3.22 23.28
C ARG A 67 -8.53 -2.45 22.02
N GLY A 68 -9.34 -1.46 21.62
CA GLY A 68 -8.96 -0.54 20.55
C GLY A 68 -7.56 0.01 20.80
N LYS A 69 -6.72 0.05 19.77
CA LYS A 69 -5.30 0.41 19.95
C LYS A 69 -5.16 1.74 20.68
N SER A 70 -4.20 1.81 21.59
CA SER A 70 -3.84 3.07 22.25
C SER A 70 -3.40 4.09 21.20
N PHE A 71 -3.55 5.38 21.51
CA PHE A 71 -3.15 6.44 20.56
C PHE A 71 -1.67 6.34 20.18
N SER A 72 -0.80 6.00 21.14
CA SER A 72 0.64 5.77 20.90
C SER A 72 0.89 4.63 19.93
N GLU A 73 0.18 3.50 20.07
CA GLU A 73 0.30 2.36 19.15
C GLU A 73 -0.21 2.68 17.74
N ILE A 74 -1.30 3.45 17.62
CA ILE A 74 -1.81 3.92 16.32
C ILE A 74 -0.78 4.85 15.67
N LEU A 75 -0.23 5.80 16.43
CA LEU A 75 0.75 6.75 15.93
C LEU A 75 2.02 6.05 15.44
N MET A 76 2.54 5.09 16.22
CA MET A 76 3.70 4.29 15.82
C MET A 76 3.39 3.41 14.61
N THR A 77 2.20 2.81 14.56
CA THR A 77 1.74 2.05 13.39
C THR A 77 1.75 2.95 12.15
N VAL A 78 1.14 4.13 12.23
CA VAL A 78 1.08 5.12 11.13
C VAL A 78 2.47 5.58 10.72
N HIS A 79 3.34 5.93 11.67
CA HIS A 79 4.73 6.35 11.40
C HIS A 79 5.51 5.29 10.62
N ASN A 80 5.47 4.04 11.06
CA ASN A 80 6.19 2.95 10.40
C ASN A 80 5.62 2.66 9.00
N HIS A 81 4.29 2.62 8.88
CA HIS A 81 3.66 2.31 7.59
C HIS A 81 3.80 3.44 6.59
N ILE A 82 3.68 4.71 7.00
CA ILE A 82 3.80 5.84 6.07
C ILE A 82 5.22 5.92 5.50
N ILE A 83 6.25 5.74 6.33
CA ILE A 83 7.66 5.72 5.88
C ILE A 83 7.90 4.49 4.99
N GLY A 84 7.50 3.31 5.47
CA GLY A 84 7.70 2.05 4.75
C GLY A 84 7.04 2.05 3.38
N PHE A 85 5.75 2.41 3.30
CA PHE A 85 5.03 2.50 2.04
C PHE A 85 5.56 3.62 1.14
N SER A 86 6.00 4.75 1.68
CA SER A 86 6.60 5.82 0.87
C SER A 86 7.86 5.34 0.16
N ILE A 87 8.79 4.69 0.87
CA ILE A 87 10.02 4.14 0.28
C ILE A 87 9.68 3.03 -0.72
N PHE A 88 8.78 2.13 -0.34
CA PHE A 88 8.34 1.01 -1.18
C PHE A 88 7.74 1.49 -2.51
N PHE A 89 6.75 2.38 -2.47
CA PHE A 89 6.11 2.89 -3.67
C PHE A 89 7.02 3.86 -4.45
N PHE A 90 7.98 4.51 -3.80
CA PHE A 90 9.01 5.26 -4.51
C PHE A 90 9.88 4.35 -5.38
N ILE A 91 10.33 3.20 -4.86
CA ILE A 91 11.10 2.21 -5.63
C ILE A 91 10.28 1.65 -6.80
N ILE A 92 9.05 1.20 -6.53
CA ILE A 92 8.14 0.72 -7.59
C ILE A 92 7.83 1.81 -8.60
N GLY A 93 7.61 3.04 -8.15
CA GLY A 93 7.35 4.20 -8.99
C GLY A 93 8.52 4.54 -9.91
N ILE A 94 9.77 4.43 -9.45
CA ILE A 94 10.96 4.59 -10.28
C ILE A 94 11.03 3.49 -11.34
N LEU A 95 10.85 2.23 -10.95
CA LEU A 95 10.85 1.11 -11.91
C LEU A 95 9.75 1.32 -12.97
N PHE A 96 8.54 1.64 -12.52
CA PHE A 96 7.44 1.98 -13.39
C PHE A 96 7.78 3.20 -14.27
N TYR A 97 8.49 4.21 -13.78
CA TYR A 97 8.86 5.35 -14.61
C TYR A 97 9.70 4.96 -15.84
N PHE A 98 10.52 3.93 -15.75
CA PHE A 98 11.30 3.47 -16.91
C PHE A 98 10.51 2.58 -17.87
N ASN A 99 9.24 2.35 -17.62
CA ASN A 99 8.38 1.60 -18.55
C ASN A 99 8.21 2.35 -19.89
N SER A 100 7.96 1.58 -20.94
CA SER A 100 7.68 2.05 -22.30
C SER A 100 6.23 1.84 -22.74
N VAL A 101 5.43 1.12 -21.96
CA VAL A 101 4.03 0.81 -22.25
C VAL A 101 3.12 2.01 -22.02
N ILE A 102 3.28 2.70 -20.90
CA ILE A 102 2.48 3.84 -20.46
C ILE A 102 3.29 5.12 -20.65
N SER A 103 2.69 6.12 -21.30
CA SER A 103 3.32 7.40 -21.59
C SER A 103 2.36 8.58 -21.38
N GLY A 104 2.88 9.81 -21.47
CA GLY A 104 2.10 11.03 -21.33
C GLY A 104 1.56 11.26 -19.90
N ASN A 105 0.45 11.99 -19.81
CA ASN A 105 -0.12 12.42 -18.53
C ASN A 105 -0.63 11.24 -17.68
N LEU A 106 -1.10 10.16 -18.32
CA LEU A 106 -1.57 8.96 -17.63
C LEU A 106 -0.47 8.32 -16.79
N LYS A 107 0.78 8.33 -17.30
CA LYS A 107 1.95 7.84 -16.56
C LYS A 107 2.15 8.60 -15.26
N ASN A 108 2.03 9.93 -15.30
CA ASN A 108 2.20 10.77 -14.12
C ASN A 108 1.07 10.52 -13.12
N ILE A 109 -0.18 10.40 -13.57
CA ILE A 109 -1.31 10.08 -12.69
C ILE A 109 -1.05 8.78 -11.93
N ILE A 110 -0.69 7.71 -12.64
CA ILE A 110 -0.42 6.41 -12.01
C ILE A 110 0.76 6.51 -11.05
N LEU A 111 1.81 7.27 -11.39
CA LEU A 111 3.01 7.41 -10.56
C LEU A 111 2.75 8.18 -9.25
N PHE A 112 1.95 9.24 -9.29
CA PHE A 112 1.67 10.08 -8.12
C PHE A 112 0.50 9.60 -7.27
N GLU A 113 -0.49 8.93 -7.87
CA GLU A 113 -1.69 8.45 -7.18
C GLU A 113 -1.35 7.69 -5.87
N PRO A 114 -0.47 6.67 -5.84
CA PRO A 114 -0.27 5.90 -4.62
C PRO A 114 0.37 6.73 -3.51
N MET A 115 1.14 7.78 -3.84
CA MET A 115 1.69 8.72 -2.85
C MET A 115 0.57 9.47 -2.13
N PHE A 116 -0.41 9.97 -2.88
CA PHE A 116 -1.58 10.64 -2.31
C PHE A 116 -2.44 9.68 -1.51
N SER A 117 -2.65 8.47 -2.01
CA SER A 117 -3.43 7.44 -1.31
C SER A 117 -2.79 6.98 0.00
N ILE A 118 -1.46 6.91 0.09
CA ILE A 118 -0.74 6.68 1.36
C ILE A 118 -1.07 7.80 2.36
N ALA A 119 -0.88 9.07 1.95
CA ALA A 119 -1.12 10.21 2.83
C ALA A 119 -2.58 10.27 3.32
N ILE A 120 -3.54 10.05 2.42
CA ILE A 120 -4.98 10.04 2.75
C ILE A 120 -5.31 8.86 3.65
N SER A 121 -4.81 7.65 3.39
CA SER A 121 -5.12 6.45 4.18
C SER A 121 -4.65 6.61 5.62
N PHE A 122 -3.38 6.94 5.82
CA PHE A 122 -2.81 7.04 7.17
C PHE A 122 -3.26 8.31 7.90
N GLY A 123 -3.47 9.42 7.18
CA GLY A 123 -4.09 10.61 7.74
C GLY A 123 -5.52 10.33 8.20
N SER A 124 -6.30 9.56 7.44
CA SER A 124 -7.66 9.19 7.80
C SER A 124 -7.69 8.23 9.00
N ILE A 125 -6.72 7.31 9.14
CA ILE A 125 -6.58 6.47 10.34
C ILE A 125 -6.34 7.34 11.60
N LEU A 126 -5.49 8.36 11.53
CA LEU A 126 -5.30 9.29 12.64
C LEU A 126 -6.58 10.10 12.92
N GLY A 127 -7.23 10.58 11.86
CA GLY A 127 -8.48 11.32 11.97
C GLY A 127 -9.64 10.48 12.53
N MET A 128 -9.69 9.16 12.27
CA MET A 128 -10.69 8.27 12.87
C MET A 128 -10.62 8.29 14.40
N LYS A 129 -9.42 8.47 14.95
CA LYS A 129 -9.21 8.53 16.41
C LYS A 129 -9.47 9.92 17.01
N LEU A 130 -9.27 10.98 16.22
CA LEU A 130 -9.27 12.37 16.70
C LEU A 130 -10.52 13.17 16.34
N VAL A 131 -11.27 12.74 15.31
CA VAL A 131 -12.35 13.54 14.71
C VAL A 131 -13.63 12.73 14.55
N SER A 132 -13.59 11.62 13.82
CA SER A 132 -14.80 10.84 13.54
C SER A 132 -14.54 9.48 12.90
N ASN A 133 -15.29 8.46 13.35
CA ASN A 133 -15.31 7.12 12.74
C ASN A 133 -15.74 7.11 11.26
N TYR A 134 -16.44 8.15 10.75
CA TYR A 134 -16.81 8.23 9.32
C TYR A 134 -15.61 8.26 8.37
N LEU A 135 -14.42 8.63 8.85
CA LEU A 135 -13.20 8.62 8.06
C LEU A 135 -12.76 7.23 7.61
N ILE A 136 -13.35 6.16 8.15
CA ILE A 136 -13.14 4.80 7.66
C ILE A 136 -13.45 4.64 6.17
N TYR A 137 -14.44 5.35 5.62
CA TYR A 137 -14.74 5.26 4.18
C TYR A 137 -13.58 5.80 3.36
N LEU A 138 -12.92 6.87 3.81
CA LEU A 138 -11.71 7.38 3.17
C LEU A 138 -10.58 6.36 3.27
N VAL A 139 -10.35 5.76 4.44
CA VAL A 139 -9.36 4.69 4.62
C VAL A 139 -9.56 3.56 3.62
N ILE A 140 -10.78 3.05 3.49
CA ILE A 140 -11.08 1.92 2.59
C ILE A 140 -10.82 2.31 1.13
N VAL A 141 -11.31 3.48 0.70
CA VAL A 141 -11.16 3.93 -0.70
C VAL A 141 -9.70 4.17 -1.03
N SER A 142 -8.96 4.92 -0.20
CA SER A 142 -7.57 5.23 -0.47
C SER A 142 -6.66 4.01 -0.37
N ALA A 143 -6.90 3.10 0.59
CA ALA A 143 -6.14 1.86 0.66
C ALA A 143 -6.41 0.98 -0.56
N SER A 144 -7.66 0.86 -1.00
CA SER A 144 -8.02 0.09 -2.20
C SER A 144 -7.33 0.64 -3.45
N LEU A 145 -7.31 1.98 -3.60
CA LEU A 145 -6.68 2.64 -4.73
C LEU A 145 -5.15 2.43 -4.73
N MET A 146 -4.52 2.54 -3.55
CA MET A 146 -3.10 2.23 -3.35
C MET A 146 -2.75 0.80 -3.80
N TYR A 147 -3.52 -0.21 -3.38
CA TYR A 147 -3.26 -1.60 -3.78
C TYR A 147 -3.54 -1.85 -5.26
N PHE A 148 -4.60 -1.25 -5.80
CA PHE A 148 -4.89 -1.32 -7.24
C PHE A 148 -3.73 -0.79 -8.07
N SER A 149 -3.22 0.40 -7.72
CA SER A 149 -2.07 1.00 -8.39
C SER A 149 -0.81 0.17 -8.26
N PHE A 150 -0.57 -0.46 -7.10
CA PHE A 150 0.54 -1.39 -6.93
C PHE A 150 0.46 -2.55 -7.94
N TYR A 151 -0.65 -3.30 -7.97
CA TYR A 151 -0.80 -4.44 -8.87
C TYR A 151 -0.76 -4.03 -10.34
N PHE A 152 -1.33 -2.86 -10.67
CA PHE A 152 -1.26 -2.31 -12.02
C PHE A 152 0.20 -2.00 -12.44
N MET A 153 0.95 -1.27 -11.60
CA MET A 153 2.36 -0.95 -11.88
C MET A 153 3.21 -2.20 -12.02
N VAL A 154 3.08 -3.15 -11.08
CA VAL A 154 3.81 -4.42 -11.10
C VAL A 154 3.52 -5.21 -12.37
N SER A 155 2.26 -5.28 -12.79
CA SER A 155 1.88 -6.01 -14.00
C SER A 155 2.58 -5.45 -15.24
N ILE A 156 2.65 -4.11 -15.36
CA ILE A 156 3.37 -3.45 -16.46
C ILE A 156 4.87 -3.68 -16.37
N ILE A 157 5.46 -3.57 -15.19
CA ILE A 157 6.90 -3.81 -14.98
C ILE A 157 7.27 -5.25 -15.36
N LEU A 158 6.52 -6.24 -14.87
CA LEU A 158 6.77 -7.65 -15.17
C LEU A 158 6.53 -7.96 -16.65
N TYR A 159 5.48 -7.39 -17.24
CA TYR A 159 5.23 -7.53 -18.68
C TYR A 159 6.43 -7.08 -19.49
N GLU A 160 6.97 -5.90 -19.17
CA GLU A 160 8.08 -5.31 -19.90
C GLU A 160 9.42 -6.03 -19.66
N LEU A 161 9.65 -6.57 -18.46
CA LEU A 161 10.87 -7.30 -18.14
C LEU A 161 10.90 -8.72 -18.70
N LEU A 162 9.75 -9.40 -18.78
CA LEU A 162 9.67 -10.81 -19.12
C LEU A 162 9.28 -11.08 -20.58
N PHE A 163 8.45 -10.23 -21.17
CA PHE A 163 7.84 -10.51 -22.49
C PHE A 163 8.22 -9.51 -23.58
N LYS A 164 8.74 -8.33 -23.22
CA LYS A 164 9.15 -7.33 -24.22
C LYS A 164 10.60 -7.55 -24.63
N GLU A 165 10.82 -7.86 -25.90
CA GLU A 165 12.14 -8.06 -26.48
C GLU A 165 12.80 -6.73 -26.87
N ASN A 166 14.14 -6.76 -26.93
CA ASN A 166 14.96 -5.67 -27.48
C ASN A 166 14.85 -5.70 -29.01
N SER A 167 13.79 -5.10 -29.58
CA SER A 167 13.79 -4.70 -30.99
C SER A 167 14.68 -3.47 -31.21
#